data_AF-U9W0A6-F1
#
_entry.id   AF-U9W0A6-F1
#
_cell.length_a   1.000
_cell.length_b   1.000
_cell.length_c   1.000
_cell.angle_alpha   90.00
_cell.angle_beta   90.00
_cell.angle_gamma   90.00
#
_symmetry.space_group_name_H-M   'P 1'
#
loop_
_entity.id
_entity.type
_entity.pdbx_description
1 polymer ?
#
loop_
_entity_poly.entity_id
_entity_poly.type
_entity_poly.pdbx_seq_one_letter_code
_entity_poly.pdbx_strand_id
1 'polypeptide(L)'
;MSTLIGSSFVALHSQHTLQYADWLAVYTLAKDEGVGEHLDSYDCENFLGLAVYLFITTQSQGTREQLSRLLPKFGSAIVLPLLKILYRKEIFVEQNIPMLAQQSLNEMAPYPLMIGLNQVLDLNLQDALKTVALQMVQQLLQSCEPSVYVVLSQLLSETNRHLVSEFSMSQLLDHASSRGRCQHDERGANIAVLKRKVVQCV
;
A
#
# COMPACT_ATOMS: atom_id res chain seq x y z
N MET A 1 -26.30 3.76 18.07
CA MET A 1 -25.64 5.08 18.12
C MET A 1 -24.11 4.90 18.16
N SER A 2 -23.47 4.43 17.08
CA SER A 2 -22.01 4.16 17.08
C SER A 2 -21.24 4.66 15.85
N THR A 3 -21.90 5.30 14.89
CA THR A 3 -21.26 5.78 13.64
C THR A 3 -20.54 7.12 13.78
N LEU A 4 -20.81 7.90 14.85
CA LEU A 4 -20.25 9.24 15.03
C LEU A 4 -18.80 9.26 15.56
N ILE A 5 -18.36 8.18 16.23
CA ILE A 5 -16.98 8.12 16.78
C ILE A 5 -15.98 7.81 15.67
N GLY A 6 -16.35 6.96 14.70
CA GLY A 6 -15.47 6.58 13.59
C GLY A 6 -15.13 7.74 12.65
N SER A 7 -16.12 8.56 12.28
CA SER A 7 -15.90 9.69 11.36
C SER A 7 -15.09 10.83 11.99
N SER A 8 -15.34 11.15 13.26
CA SER A 8 -14.55 12.14 14.01
C SER A 8 -13.11 11.68 14.25
N PHE A 9 -12.89 10.39 14.48
CA PHE A 9 -11.56 9.82 14.69
C PHE A 9 -10.75 9.79 13.38
N VAL A 10 -11.39 9.42 12.28
CA VAL A 10 -10.82 9.46 10.92
C VAL A 10 -10.46 10.90 10.51
N ALA A 11 -11.32 11.89 10.76
CA ALA A 11 -11.05 13.28 10.41
C ALA A 11 -9.89 13.90 11.23
N LEU A 12 -9.71 13.49 12.48
CA LEU A 12 -8.63 14.00 13.33
C LEU A 12 -7.25 13.40 12.98
N HIS A 13 -7.22 12.24 12.34
CA HIS A 13 -5.98 11.53 12.04
C HIS A 13 -5.75 11.27 10.53
N SER A 14 -6.64 11.73 9.65
CA SER A 14 -6.36 11.92 8.22
C SER A 14 -5.45 13.12 7.95
N GLN A 15 -4.86 13.70 9.01
CA GLN A 15 -4.05 14.91 8.94
C GLN A 15 -2.75 14.63 8.19
N HIS A 16 -2.45 15.48 7.21
CA HIS A 16 -1.15 15.51 6.56
C HIS A 16 -0.07 15.96 7.58
N THR A 17 1.15 15.49 7.42
CA THR A 17 2.31 15.95 8.20
C THR A 17 3.12 17.03 7.47
N LEU A 18 2.57 17.55 6.36
CA LEU A 18 3.19 18.61 5.56
C LEU A 18 3.48 19.85 6.42
N GLN A 19 4.74 20.24 6.44
CA GLN A 19 5.20 21.49 7.03
C GLN A 19 5.41 22.54 5.93
N TYR A 20 5.45 23.83 6.28
CA TYR A 20 5.69 24.92 5.32
C TYR A 20 6.90 24.66 4.39
N ALA A 21 7.97 24.06 4.90
CA ALA A 21 9.13 23.69 4.09
C ALA A 21 8.81 22.65 3.00
N ASP A 22 7.89 21.73 3.25
CA ASP A 22 7.43 20.75 2.25
C ASP A 22 6.61 21.44 1.15
N TRP A 23 5.80 22.44 1.54
CA TRP A 23 5.07 23.26 0.58
C TRP A 23 6.02 24.00 -0.35
N LEU A 24 7.04 24.63 0.23
CA LEU A 24 8.08 25.35 -0.50
C LEU A 24 8.90 24.42 -1.40
N ALA A 25 9.16 23.18 -0.97
CA ALA A 25 9.90 22.21 -1.75
C ALA A 25 9.17 21.83 -3.05
N VAL A 26 7.88 21.46 -2.97
CA VAL A 26 7.09 21.15 -4.19
C VAL A 26 6.89 22.41 -5.04
N TYR A 27 6.71 23.59 -4.44
CA TYR A 27 6.66 24.86 -5.18
C TYR A 27 7.93 25.08 -6.01
N THR A 28 9.10 24.88 -5.39
CA THR A 28 10.40 25.06 -6.06
C THR A 28 10.53 24.10 -7.22
N LEU A 29 10.16 22.82 -7.02
CA LEU A 29 10.15 21.81 -8.07
C LEU A 29 9.17 22.15 -9.20
N ALA A 30 7.97 22.64 -8.87
CA ALA A 30 6.98 23.05 -9.86
C ALA A 30 7.52 24.16 -10.75
N LYS A 31 8.11 25.18 -10.11
CA LYS A 31 8.71 26.34 -10.79
C LYS A 31 9.87 25.93 -11.70
N ASP A 32 10.74 25.04 -11.25
CA ASP A 32 11.88 24.54 -12.03
C ASP A 32 11.43 23.76 -13.28
N GLU A 33 10.27 23.09 -13.20
CA GLU A 33 9.64 22.39 -14.33
C GLU A 33 8.76 23.30 -15.19
N GLY A 34 8.65 24.60 -14.86
CA GLY A 34 7.82 25.58 -15.57
C GLY A 34 6.32 25.41 -15.34
N VAL A 35 5.91 24.83 -14.22
CA VAL A 35 4.52 24.56 -13.84
C VAL A 35 4.14 25.37 -12.58
N GLY A 36 2.88 25.81 -12.50
CA GLY A 36 2.32 26.39 -11.27
C GLY A 36 2.41 27.91 -11.22
N GLU A 37 1.54 28.57 -11.98
CA GLU A 37 1.26 30.00 -11.79
C GLU A 37 0.28 30.19 -10.62
N HIS A 38 0.48 31.22 -9.78
CA HIS A 38 -0.43 31.61 -8.69
C HIS A 38 -0.59 30.59 -7.53
N LEU A 39 0.51 29.94 -7.15
CA LEU A 39 0.55 28.93 -6.08
C LEU A 39 0.16 29.47 -4.69
N ASP A 40 0.17 30.79 -4.49
CA ASP A 40 -0.24 31.45 -3.25
C ASP A 40 -1.74 31.24 -2.92
N SER A 41 -2.54 30.79 -3.90
CA SER A 41 -3.97 30.53 -3.75
C SER A 41 -4.33 29.05 -3.53
N TYR A 42 -3.33 28.15 -3.52
CA TYR A 42 -3.58 26.72 -3.47
C TYR A 42 -3.96 26.28 -2.05
N ASP A 43 -5.10 25.60 -1.93
CA ASP A 43 -5.42 24.79 -0.77
C ASP A 43 -4.72 23.42 -0.83
N CYS A 44 -4.96 22.58 0.18
CA CYS A 44 -4.27 21.30 0.27
C CYS A 44 -4.63 20.29 -0.82
N GLU A 45 -5.85 20.33 -1.32
CA GLU A 45 -6.29 19.43 -2.39
C GLU A 45 -5.68 19.83 -3.73
N ASN A 46 -5.66 21.12 -4.03
CA ASN A 46 -5.02 21.66 -5.23
C ASN A 46 -3.52 21.36 -5.24
N PHE A 47 -2.87 21.44 -4.08
CA PHE A 47 -1.46 21.16 -3.95
C PHE A 47 -1.10 19.67 -4.03
N LEU A 48 -1.93 18.81 -3.45
CA LEU A 48 -1.83 17.36 -3.67
C LEU A 48 -1.96 17.05 -5.16
N GLY A 49 -2.94 17.66 -5.84
CA GLY A 49 -3.12 17.55 -7.28
C GLY A 49 -1.86 17.94 -8.06
N LEU A 50 -1.25 19.07 -7.71
CA LEU A 50 0.01 19.52 -8.31
C LEU A 50 1.17 18.55 -8.07
N ALA A 51 1.35 18.08 -6.83
CA ALA A 51 2.43 17.16 -6.49
C ALA A 51 2.31 15.83 -7.26
N VAL A 52 1.09 15.29 -7.35
CA VAL A 52 0.81 14.08 -8.13
C VAL A 52 1.00 14.32 -9.63
N TYR A 53 0.54 15.46 -10.15
CA TYR A 53 0.75 15.85 -11.53
C TYR A 53 2.25 15.89 -11.87
N LEU A 54 3.03 16.65 -11.11
CA LEU A 54 4.48 16.77 -11.31
C LEU A 54 5.18 15.42 -11.21
N PHE A 55 4.80 14.57 -10.25
CA PHE A 55 5.37 13.24 -10.09
C PHE A 55 5.19 12.37 -11.34
N ILE A 56 4.05 12.51 -12.02
CA ILE A 56 3.74 11.77 -13.24
C ILE A 56 4.40 12.41 -14.46
N THR A 57 4.39 13.74 -14.59
CA THR A 57 4.72 14.43 -15.85
C THR A 57 6.15 14.92 -15.96
N THR A 58 6.87 15.10 -14.85
CA THR A 58 8.27 15.58 -14.87
C THR A 58 9.15 14.66 -15.73
N GLN A 59 10.07 15.24 -16.49
CA GLN A 59 11.09 14.45 -17.20
C GLN A 59 12.33 14.20 -16.35
N SER A 60 12.48 14.94 -15.25
CA SER A 60 13.61 14.81 -14.32
C SER A 60 13.38 13.65 -13.36
N GLN A 61 14.23 12.63 -13.44
CA GLN A 61 14.18 11.53 -12.46
C GLN A 61 14.51 12.02 -11.04
N GLY A 62 15.43 12.97 -10.88
CA GLY A 62 15.75 13.55 -9.58
C GLY A 62 14.55 14.26 -8.94
N THR A 63 13.79 15.04 -9.73
CA THR A 63 12.55 15.69 -9.28
C THR A 63 11.53 14.65 -8.83
N ARG A 64 11.36 13.58 -9.62
CA ARG A 64 10.44 12.49 -9.32
C ARG A 64 10.77 11.76 -8.02
N GLU A 65 12.05 11.48 -7.78
CA GLU A 65 12.54 10.84 -6.55
C GLU A 65 12.39 11.76 -5.32
N GLN A 66 12.57 13.07 -5.50
CA GLN A 66 12.32 14.03 -4.42
C GLN A 66 10.83 14.10 -4.07
N LEU A 67 9.96 14.14 -5.08
CA LEU A 67 8.51 14.11 -4.89
C LEU A 67 8.09 12.81 -4.20
N SER A 68 8.59 11.64 -4.59
CA SER A 68 8.20 10.37 -3.97
C SER A 68 8.47 10.31 -2.47
N ARG A 69 9.48 11.03 -1.96
CA ARG A 69 9.78 11.15 -0.52
C ARG A 69 8.84 12.12 0.21
N LEU A 70 8.21 13.04 -0.52
CA LEU A 70 7.25 14.01 0.02
C LEU A 70 5.81 13.47 0.00
N LEU A 71 5.46 12.66 -1.00
CA LEU A 71 4.12 12.08 -1.16
C LEU A 71 3.56 11.42 0.13
N PRO A 72 4.32 10.66 0.94
CA PRO A 72 3.82 10.07 2.18
C PRO A 72 3.28 11.10 3.19
N LYS A 73 3.80 12.33 3.15
CA LYS A 73 3.43 13.40 4.10
C LYS A 73 2.04 13.96 3.87
N PHE A 74 1.43 13.70 2.70
CA PHE A 74 0.04 14.05 2.42
C PHE A 74 -0.97 13.16 3.18
N GLY A 75 -0.50 12.15 3.92
CA GLY A 75 -1.35 11.30 4.76
C GLY A 75 -2.30 10.44 3.92
N SER A 76 -3.49 10.14 4.44
CA SER A 76 -4.43 9.21 3.79
C SER A 76 -4.88 9.66 2.39
N ALA A 77 -4.86 10.97 2.11
CA ALA A 77 -5.30 11.55 0.85
C ALA A 77 -4.47 11.08 -0.37
N ILE A 78 -3.19 10.74 -0.17
CA ILE A 78 -2.31 10.31 -1.27
C ILE A 78 -2.46 8.83 -1.63
N VAL A 79 -3.11 8.03 -0.78
CA VAL A 79 -3.21 6.57 -0.95
C VAL A 79 -3.97 6.22 -2.24
N LEU A 80 -5.13 6.84 -2.47
CA LEU A 80 -5.92 6.57 -3.69
C LEU A 80 -5.16 6.95 -4.98
N PRO A 81 -4.55 8.16 -5.11
CA PRO A 81 -3.69 8.47 -6.24
C PRO A 81 -2.58 7.44 -6.49
N LEU A 82 -1.84 7.04 -5.46
CA LEU A 82 -0.75 6.08 -5.60
C LEU A 82 -1.25 4.68 -6.00
N LEU A 83 -2.36 4.22 -5.44
CA LEU A 83 -2.99 2.97 -5.85
C LEU A 83 -3.44 3.00 -7.32
N LYS A 84 -3.97 4.13 -7.80
CA LYS A 84 -4.33 4.28 -9.22
C LYS A 84 -3.10 4.19 -10.13
N ILE A 85 -1.96 4.72 -9.72
CA ILE A 85 -0.69 4.60 -10.43
C ILE A 85 -0.25 3.14 -10.49
N LEU A 86 -0.26 2.42 -9.37
CA LEU A 86 0.11 1.01 -9.30
C LEU A 86 -0.82 0.12 -10.14
N TYR A 87 -2.12 0.41 -10.10
CA TYR A 87 -3.11 -0.29 -10.92
C TYR A 87 -2.86 -0.08 -12.41
N ARG A 88 -2.45 1.13 -12.81
CA ARG A 88 -2.15 1.49 -14.21
C ARG A 88 -0.67 1.44 -14.55
N LYS A 89 0.10 0.55 -13.92
CA LYS A 89 1.56 0.45 -14.11
C LYS A 89 1.99 0.31 -15.57
N GLU A 90 1.15 -0.29 -16.41
CA GLU A 90 1.35 -0.47 -17.85
C GLU A 90 1.44 0.84 -18.64
N ILE A 91 0.90 1.94 -18.10
CA ILE A 91 1.00 3.28 -18.72
C ILE A 91 2.41 3.87 -18.50
N PHE A 92 3.14 3.37 -17.51
CA PHE A 92 4.39 3.95 -17.03
C PHE A 92 5.59 3.02 -17.20
N VAL A 93 5.55 2.05 -18.12
CA VAL A 93 6.56 0.96 -18.23
C VAL A 93 7.99 1.48 -18.36
N GLU A 94 8.19 2.61 -19.05
CA GLU A 94 9.51 3.21 -19.26
C GLU A 94 9.95 4.16 -18.14
N GLN A 95 9.07 4.40 -17.15
CA GLN A 95 9.30 5.36 -16.08
C GLN A 95 9.27 4.64 -14.74
N ASN A 96 10.20 4.96 -13.84
CA ASN A 96 10.26 4.37 -12.49
C ASN A 96 9.07 4.77 -11.58
N ILE A 97 7.98 5.32 -12.13
CA ILE A 97 6.81 5.82 -11.42
C ILE A 97 6.15 4.73 -10.58
N PRO A 98 5.80 3.53 -11.08
CA PRO A 98 5.12 2.52 -10.26
C PRO A 98 5.99 2.06 -9.09
N MET A 99 7.30 1.92 -9.32
CA MET A 99 8.26 1.57 -8.28
C MET A 99 8.31 2.64 -7.19
N LEU A 100 8.46 3.92 -7.57
CA LEU A 100 8.50 5.04 -6.64
C LEU A 100 7.16 5.24 -5.90
N ALA A 101 6.03 4.99 -6.57
CA ALA A 101 4.71 5.03 -5.95
C ALA A 101 4.55 3.93 -4.88
N GLN A 102 5.02 2.71 -5.17
CA GLN A 102 5.04 1.63 -4.19
C GLN A 102 5.96 1.98 -3.02
N GLN A 103 7.14 2.54 -3.29
CA GLN A 103 8.07 2.99 -2.25
C GLN A 103 7.43 4.06 -1.36
N SER A 104 6.76 5.07 -1.94
CA SER A 104 6.03 6.08 -1.17
C SER A 104 4.99 5.43 -0.24
N LEU A 105 4.18 4.49 -0.73
CA LEU A 105 3.21 3.80 0.13
C LEU A 105 3.88 3.00 1.26
N ASN A 106 5.02 2.36 0.99
CA ASN A 106 5.77 1.60 2.00
C ASN A 106 6.44 2.50 3.06
N GLU A 107 6.77 3.75 2.70
CA GLU A 107 7.34 4.75 3.61
C GLU A 107 6.28 5.48 4.45
N MET A 108 5.00 5.32 4.13
CA MET A 108 3.91 5.91 4.92
C MET A 108 3.82 5.28 6.31
N ALA A 109 3.46 6.10 7.29
CA ALA A 109 3.09 5.58 8.60
C ALA A 109 1.87 4.62 8.46
N PRO A 110 1.84 3.51 9.21
CA PRO A 110 0.81 2.48 9.06
C PRO A 110 -0.61 3.01 9.26
N TYR A 111 -0.78 3.99 10.15
CA TYR A 111 -2.09 4.52 10.51
C TYR A 111 -2.73 5.34 9.36
N PRO A 112 -2.11 6.41 8.80
CA PRO A 112 -2.65 7.12 7.64
C PRO A 112 -2.83 6.23 6.41
N LEU A 113 -1.93 5.27 6.21
CA LEU A 113 -2.04 4.29 5.13
C LEU A 113 -3.31 3.44 5.29
N MET A 114 -3.56 2.89 6.49
CA MET A 114 -4.77 2.12 6.78
C MET A 114 -6.07 2.93 6.64
N ILE A 115 -6.07 4.21 7.04
CA ILE A 115 -7.22 5.11 6.76
C ILE A 115 -7.47 5.18 5.26
N GLY A 116 -6.43 5.49 4.47
CA GLY A 116 -6.57 5.65 3.03
C GLY A 116 -7.02 4.36 2.35
N LEU A 117 -6.46 3.22 2.74
CA LEU A 117 -6.88 1.90 2.24
C LEU A 117 -8.35 1.62 2.57
N ASN A 118 -8.80 1.87 3.79
CA ASN A 118 -10.20 1.68 4.16
C ASN A 118 -11.13 2.59 3.37
N GLN A 119 -10.76 3.86 3.17
CA GLN A 119 -11.51 4.78 2.31
C GLN A 119 -11.64 4.24 0.89
N VAL A 120 -10.57 3.68 0.31
CA VAL A 120 -10.62 3.07 -1.03
C VAL A 120 -11.55 1.87 -1.11
N LEU A 121 -11.63 1.06 -0.05
CA LEU A 121 -12.55 -0.08 0.03
C LEU A 121 -14.02 0.36 0.13
N ASP A 122 -14.28 1.42 0.89
CA ASP A 122 -15.62 2.01 1.07
C ASP A 122 -16.13 2.72 -0.20
N LEU A 123 -15.25 3.14 -1.12
CA LEU A 123 -15.66 3.79 -2.36
C LEU A 123 -16.26 2.78 -3.35
N ASN A 124 -17.27 3.21 -4.12
CA ASN A 124 -17.81 2.49 -5.27
C ASN A 124 -16.84 2.57 -6.48
N LEU A 125 -15.64 2.04 -6.31
CA LEU A 125 -14.60 1.95 -7.33
C LEU A 125 -14.57 0.56 -7.98
N GLN A 126 -13.83 0.45 -9.08
CA GLN A 126 -13.61 -0.81 -9.80
C GLN A 126 -13.06 -1.89 -8.86
N ASP A 127 -13.59 -3.11 -8.94
CA ASP A 127 -13.20 -4.26 -8.10
C ASP A 127 -11.69 -4.51 -8.14
N ALA A 128 -11.05 -4.27 -9.28
CA ALA A 128 -9.61 -4.45 -9.43
C ALA A 128 -8.78 -3.51 -8.54
N LEU A 129 -9.23 -2.27 -8.31
CA LEU A 129 -8.54 -1.34 -7.41
C LEU A 129 -8.75 -1.73 -5.94
N LYS A 130 -9.93 -2.26 -5.61
CA LYS A 130 -10.21 -2.85 -4.29
C LYS A 130 -9.30 -4.04 -4.03
N THR A 131 -9.02 -4.88 -5.03
CA THR A 131 -8.06 -5.99 -4.91
C THR A 131 -6.66 -5.49 -4.57
N VAL A 132 -6.16 -4.42 -5.21
CA VAL A 132 -4.84 -3.85 -4.86
C VAL A 132 -4.84 -3.32 -3.43
N ALA A 133 -5.90 -2.61 -3.02
CA ALA A 133 -6.03 -2.12 -1.66
C ALA A 133 -6.04 -3.28 -0.62
N LEU A 134 -6.79 -4.36 -0.89
CA LEU A 134 -6.84 -5.55 -0.03
C LEU A 134 -5.48 -6.25 0.07
N GLN A 135 -4.75 -6.37 -1.04
CA GLN A 135 -3.38 -6.93 -1.04
C GLN A 135 -2.45 -6.13 -0.12
N MET A 136 -2.54 -4.80 -0.13
CA MET A 136 -1.73 -3.96 0.76
C MET A 136 -2.15 -4.08 2.22
N VAL A 137 -3.46 -4.14 2.52
CA VAL A 137 -3.95 -4.40 3.88
C VAL A 137 -3.40 -5.74 4.40
N GLN A 138 -3.38 -6.78 3.57
CA GLN A 138 -2.81 -8.07 3.94
C GLN A 138 -1.31 -7.99 4.23
N GLN A 139 -0.53 -7.27 3.41
CA GLN A 139 0.90 -7.06 3.65
C GLN A 139 1.15 -6.36 4.98
N LEU A 140 0.35 -5.35 5.32
CA LEU A 140 0.43 -4.66 6.61
C LEU A 140 0.02 -5.56 7.79
N LEU A 141 -0.95 -6.46 7.59
CA LEU A 141 -1.30 -7.46 8.59
C LEU A 141 -0.16 -8.46 8.82
N GLN A 142 0.55 -8.84 7.77
CA GLN A 142 1.68 -9.76 7.84
C GLN A 142 2.93 -9.13 8.47
N SER A 143 3.06 -7.80 8.47
CA SER A 143 4.16 -7.12 9.17
C SER A 143 4.04 -7.20 10.70
N CYS A 144 2.92 -7.72 11.22
CA CYS A 144 2.66 -7.98 12.64
C CYS A 144 2.75 -6.73 13.53
N GLU A 145 2.57 -5.53 12.97
CA GLU A 145 2.64 -4.31 13.76
C GLU A 145 1.37 -4.14 14.62
N PRO A 146 1.47 -4.07 15.96
CA PRO A 146 0.30 -4.00 16.85
C PRO A 146 -0.64 -2.82 16.56
N SER A 147 -0.05 -1.71 16.07
CA SER A 147 -0.75 -0.51 15.63
C SER A 147 -1.76 -0.82 14.51
N VAL A 148 -1.43 -1.69 13.57
CA VAL A 148 -2.27 -2.05 12.42
C VAL A 148 -3.55 -2.77 12.87
N TYR A 149 -3.46 -3.70 13.83
CA TYR A 149 -4.62 -4.45 14.33
C TYR A 149 -5.61 -3.56 15.10
N VAL A 150 -5.09 -2.64 15.92
CA VAL A 150 -5.93 -1.68 16.65
C VAL A 150 -6.67 -0.78 15.66
N VAL A 151 -5.97 -0.29 14.64
CA VAL A 151 -6.53 0.58 13.60
C VAL A 151 -7.58 -0.14 12.75
N LEU A 152 -7.33 -1.39 12.35
CA LEU A 152 -8.31 -2.21 11.64
C LEU A 152 -9.60 -2.40 12.43
N SER A 153 -9.49 -2.66 13.73
CA SER A 153 -10.67 -2.86 14.60
C SER A 153 -11.55 -1.61 14.71
N GLN A 154 -10.92 -0.43 14.61
CA GLN A 154 -11.55 0.88 14.73
C GLN A 154 -12.06 1.43 13.40
N LEU A 155 -11.41 1.12 12.28
CA LEU A 155 -11.67 1.73 10.98
C LEU A 155 -12.51 0.87 10.03
N LEU A 156 -12.42 -0.46 10.10
CA LEU A 156 -13.17 -1.29 9.17
C LEU A 156 -14.67 -1.20 9.46
N SER A 157 -15.42 -0.69 8.47
CA SER A 157 -16.87 -0.87 8.37
C SER A 157 -17.21 -2.36 8.38
N GLU A 158 -18.43 -2.73 8.77
CA GLU A 158 -18.87 -4.14 8.80
C GLU A 158 -18.66 -4.81 7.42
N THR A 159 -18.96 -4.06 6.34
CA THR A 159 -18.69 -4.45 4.95
C THR A 159 -17.21 -4.74 4.68
N ASN A 160 -16.30 -3.87 5.12
CA ASN A 160 -14.87 -4.05 4.87
C ASN A 160 -14.26 -5.17 5.73
N ARG A 161 -14.81 -5.43 6.93
CA ARG A 161 -14.40 -6.60 7.74
C ARG A 161 -14.67 -7.89 7.00
N HIS A 162 -15.84 -8.01 6.37
CA HIS A 162 -16.17 -9.17 5.54
C HIS A 162 -15.20 -9.31 4.38
N LEU A 163 -14.95 -8.24 3.61
CA LEU A 163 -14.02 -8.26 2.47
C LEU A 163 -12.59 -8.66 2.88
N VAL A 164 -12.07 -8.10 3.97
CA VAL A 164 -10.72 -8.44 4.48
C VAL A 164 -10.67 -9.90 4.95
N SER A 165 -11.73 -10.40 5.60
CA SER A 165 -11.81 -11.78 6.08
C SER A 165 -11.93 -12.81 4.94
N GLU A 166 -12.76 -12.53 3.94
CA GLU A 166 -12.95 -13.40 2.77
C GLU A 166 -11.70 -13.46 1.90
N PHE A 167 -11.05 -12.31 1.68
CA PHE A 167 -9.79 -12.23 0.96
C PHE A 167 -8.64 -12.96 1.68
N SER A 168 -8.62 -12.90 3.01
CA SER A 168 -7.64 -13.64 3.82
C SER A 168 -7.88 -15.16 3.79
N MET A 169 -9.14 -15.60 3.78
CA MET A 169 -9.48 -17.03 3.72
C MET A 169 -9.26 -17.67 2.33
N SER A 170 -9.58 -16.96 1.25
CA SER A 170 -9.41 -17.48 -0.12
C SER A 170 -7.96 -17.80 -0.44
N GLN A 171 -7.00 -17.00 0.05
CA GLN A 171 -5.57 -17.29 -0.15
C GLN A 171 -4.99 -18.31 0.82
N LEU A 172 -5.53 -18.47 2.03
CA LEU A 172 -5.17 -19.60 2.90
C LEU A 172 -5.53 -20.95 2.23
N LEU A 173 -6.66 -20.98 1.51
CA LEU A 173 -7.06 -22.14 0.71
C LEU A 173 -6.15 -22.36 -0.51
N ASP A 174 -5.68 -21.29 -1.17
CA ASP A 174 -4.72 -21.39 -2.28
C ASP A 174 -3.31 -21.84 -1.81
N HIS A 175 -2.84 -21.37 -0.65
CA HIS A 175 -1.57 -21.81 -0.06
C HIS A 175 -1.64 -23.22 0.52
N ALA A 176 -2.78 -23.64 1.07
CA ALA A 176 -3.01 -25.03 1.47
C ALA A 176 -3.03 -25.96 0.24
N SER A 177 -3.63 -25.50 -0.87
CA SER A 177 -3.68 -26.23 -2.13
C SER A 177 -2.33 -26.30 -2.85
N SER A 178 -1.48 -25.26 -2.75
CA SER A 178 -0.14 -25.27 -3.34
C SER A 178 0.87 -26.10 -2.51
N ARG A 179 0.77 -26.08 -1.16
CA ARG A 179 1.53 -26.99 -0.29
C ARG A 179 1.09 -28.46 -0.42
N GLY A 180 -0.19 -28.70 -0.71
CA GLY A 180 -0.71 -30.05 -0.99
C GLY A 180 -0.20 -30.65 -2.32
N ARG A 181 0.18 -29.82 -3.31
CA ARG A 181 0.74 -30.30 -4.58
C ARG A 181 2.25 -30.51 -4.55
N CYS A 182 3.02 -29.78 -3.73
CA CYS A 182 4.46 -30.01 -3.60
C CYS A 182 4.84 -31.22 -2.73
N GLN A 183 3.92 -31.80 -1.93
CA GLN A 183 4.24 -33.00 -1.13
C GLN A 183 3.93 -34.33 -1.83
N HIS A 184 3.35 -34.32 -3.03
CA HIS A 184 3.00 -35.55 -3.76
C HIS A 184 4.02 -35.99 -4.83
N ASP A 185 5.02 -35.17 -5.18
CA ASP A 185 6.01 -35.52 -6.22
C ASP A 185 7.41 -35.94 -5.70
N GLU A 186 7.69 -35.90 -4.39
CA GLU A 186 9.00 -36.31 -3.84
C GLU A 186 8.99 -37.64 -3.06
N ARG A 187 7.98 -38.51 -3.24
CA ARG A 187 8.00 -39.90 -2.71
C ARG A 187 8.25 -40.97 -3.77
N GLY A 188 8.85 -40.58 -4.88
CA GLY A 188 9.03 -41.43 -6.07
C GLY A 188 10.45 -41.84 -6.43
N ALA A 189 11.48 -41.63 -5.61
CA ALA A 189 12.81 -42.19 -5.91
C ALA A 189 13.74 -42.18 -4.69
N ASN A 190 13.92 -43.35 -4.06
CA ASN A 190 15.19 -43.85 -3.50
C ASN A 190 14.91 -44.93 -2.44
N ILE A 191 14.54 -46.13 -2.90
CA ILE A 191 14.82 -47.36 -2.18
C ILE A 191 16.05 -47.97 -2.83
N ALA A 192 17.22 -47.89 -2.19
CA ALA A 192 18.28 -48.86 -2.39
C ALA A 192 19.25 -48.90 -1.19
N VAL A 193 19.06 -49.94 -0.38
CA VAL A 193 20.12 -50.81 0.18
C VAL A 193 21.18 -50.17 1.10
N LEU A 194 21.06 -50.45 2.40
CA LEU A 194 22.19 -50.99 3.16
C LEU A 194 21.70 -51.96 4.26
N LYS A 195 21.86 -53.26 3.99
CA LYS A 195 21.68 -54.35 4.96
C LYS A 195 23.00 -54.59 5.71
N ARG A 196 22.88 -54.85 7.02
CA ARG A 196 23.79 -55.58 7.94
C ARG A 196 25.11 -54.90 8.38
N LYS A 197 25.18 -54.60 9.69
CA LYS A 197 25.91 -55.46 10.65
C LYS A 197 25.50 -55.13 12.09
N VAL A 198 24.91 -56.13 12.75
CA VAL A 198 24.81 -56.23 14.21
C VAL A 198 26.16 -56.75 14.70
N VAL A 199 26.81 -56.05 15.62
CA VAL A 199 27.78 -56.64 16.55
C VAL A 199 27.52 -56.02 17.93
N GLN A 200 27.05 -56.87 18.85
CA GLN A 200 26.99 -56.62 20.28
C GLN A 200 28.42 -56.55 20.85
N CYS A 201 28.64 -55.64 21.80
CA CYS A 201 29.64 -55.81 22.84
C CYS A 201 28.91 -56.32 24.09
N VAL A 202 29.02 -57.62 24.39
CA VAL A 202 29.53 -58.18 25.66
C VAL A 202 30.26 -59.47 25.29
#